data_AF-A0A800JBT2-F1
#
_entry.id   AF-A0A800JBT2-F1
#
_cell.length_a   1.000
_cell.length_b   1.000
_cell.length_c   1.000
_cell.angle_alpha   90.00
_cell.angle_beta   90.00
_cell.angle_gamma   90.00
#
_symmetry.space_group_name_H-M   'P 1'
#
loop_
_entity.id
_entity.type
_entity.pdbx_description
1 polymer ?
#
loop_
_entity_poly.entity_id
_entity_poly.type
_entity_poly.pdbx_seq_one_letter_code
_entity_poly.pdbx_strand_id
1 'polypeptide(L)'
;KALEARVTITAADLTTASAHAETLRELINISQLELAEDKSAEAATYTVTQAEGTKCTRCWRWETSVGDHNDHPEICSRCVEAVE
;
A
#
# COMPACT_ATOMS: atom_id res chain seq x y z
N LYS A 1 8.24 8.17 7.85
CA LYS A 1 6.82 8.38 8.28
C LYS A 1 5.99 7.18 7.81
N ALA A 2 4.85 6.83 8.42
CA ALA A 2 4.11 5.60 8.08
C ALA A 2 3.71 5.51 6.59
N LEU A 3 3.24 6.62 6.01
CA LEU A 3 2.91 6.70 4.58
C LEU A 3 4.12 6.54 3.64
N GLU A 4 5.36 6.58 4.11
CA GLU A 4 6.53 6.28 3.25
C GLU A 4 6.85 4.78 3.22
N ALA A 5 6.08 3.95 3.93
CA ALA A 5 6.38 2.54 4.09
C ALA A 5 5.61 1.64 3.11
N ARG A 6 6.31 0.62 2.65
CA ARG A 6 5.76 -0.65 2.16
C ARG A 6 5.96 -1.70 3.26
N VAL A 7 4.89 -2.39 3.63
CA VAL A 7 4.95 -3.50 4.58
C VAL A 7 4.67 -4.80 3.86
N THR A 8 5.56 -5.77 3.99
CA THR A 8 5.34 -7.15 3.55
C THR A 8 5.08 -8.00 4.78
N ILE A 9 3.93 -8.67 4.82
CA ILE A 9 3.54 -9.60 5.89
C ILE A 9 3.64 -11.01 5.34
N THR A 10 4.48 -11.84 5.97
CA THR A 10 4.61 -13.25 5.63
C THR A 10 4.08 -14.11 6.77
N ALA A 11 3.12 -14.98 6.50
CA ALA A 11 2.53 -15.88 7.51
C ALA A 11 1.91 -17.14 6.89
N ALA A 12 1.66 -18.16 7.70
CA ALA A 12 1.04 -19.41 7.26
C ALA A 12 -0.46 -19.31 6.95
N ASP A 13 -1.14 -18.32 7.52
CA ASP A 13 -2.53 -17.99 7.22
C ASP A 13 -2.69 -16.48 7.10
N LEU A 14 -3.07 -16.03 5.90
CA LEU A 14 -3.36 -14.64 5.57
C LEU A 14 -4.78 -14.47 5.07
N THR A 15 -5.68 -15.41 5.32
CA THR A 15 -7.05 -15.42 4.76
C THR A 15 -7.80 -14.12 5.05
N THR A 16 -7.83 -13.71 6.32
CA THR A 16 -8.51 -12.47 6.74
C THR A 16 -7.81 -11.22 6.21
N ALA A 17 -6.47 -11.19 6.24
CA ALA A 17 -5.69 -10.05 5.74
C ALA A 17 -5.91 -9.87 4.24
N SER A 18 -5.94 -10.96 3.47
CA SER A 18 -6.15 -10.96 2.02
C SER A 18 -7.57 -10.52 1.66
N ALA A 19 -8.58 -10.98 2.41
CA ALA A 19 -9.97 -10.57 2.22
C ALA A 19 -10.21 -9.07 2.47
N HIS A 20 -9.32 -8.41 3.23
CA HIS A 20 -9.44 -7.01 3.64
C HIS A 20 -8.17 -6.20 3.37
N ALA A 21 -7.40 -6.54 2.33
CA ALA A 21 -6.06 -5.99 2.12
C ALA A 21 -6.03 -4.46 2.06
N GLU A 22 -6.93 -3.84 1.28
CA GLU A 22 -7.03 -2.38 1.20
C GLU A 22 -7.44 -1.74 2.53
N THR A 23 -8.46 -2.29 3.19
CA THR A 23 -8.90 -1.80 4.51
C THR A 23 -7.76 -1.91 5.54
N LEU A 24 -7.00 -3.01 5.52
CA LEU A 24 -5.86 -3.22 6.39
C LEU A 24 -4.75 -2.20 6.11
N ARG A 25 -4.41 -1.98 4.83
CA ARG A 25 -3.44 -0.97 4.38
C ARG A 25 -3.80 0.42 4.89
N GLU A 26 -5.08 0.79 4.77
CA GLU A 26 -5.59 2.08 5.25
C GLU A 26 -5.58 2.17 6.79
N LEU A 27 -5.99 1.10 7.48
CA LEU A 27 -6.03 1.04 8.94
C LEU A 27 -4.64 1.24 9.57
N ILE A 28 -3.61 0.61 8.99
CA ILE A 28 -2.22 0.75 9.46
C ILE A 28 -1.48 1.95 8.85
N ASN A 29 -2.17 2.75 8.02
CA ASN A 29 -1.72 4.01 7.46
C ASN A 29 -0.36 3.95 6.75
N ILE A 30 -0.21 2.98 5.84
CA ILE A 30 0.97 2.81 4.98
C ILE A 30 0.59 2.99 3.51
N SER A 31 1.58 3.13 2.63
CA SER A 31 1.32 3.31 1.20
C SER A 31 1.20 2.01 0.45
N GLN A 32 1.91 0.96 0.85
CA GLN A 32 1.88 -0.32 0.13
C GLN A 32 1.84 -1.49 1.13
N LEU A 33 1.00 -2.47 0.85
CA LEU A 33 0.90 -3.71 1.62
C LEU A 33 1.10 -4.89 0.68
N GLU A 34 2.00 -5.79 1.05
CA GLU A 34 2.22 -7.06 0.38
C GLU A 34 1.95 -8.20 1.36
N LEU A 35 1.23 -9.22 0.91
CA LEU A 35 0.86 -10.39 1.70
C LEU A 35 1.47 -11.62 1.04
N ALA A 36 2.37 -12.30 1.74
CA ALA A 36 3.09 -13.47 1.25
C ALA A 36 2.76 -14.69 2.10
N GLU A 37 2.02 -15.64 1.55
CA GLU A 37 1.64 -16.83 2.29
C GLU A 37 2.78 -17.87 2.29
N ASP A 38 3.20 -18.30 3.48
CA ASP A 38 4.19 -19.35 3.65
C ASP A 38 3.69 -20.37 4.68
N LYS A 39 3.21 -21.52 4.19
CA LYS A 39 2.66 -22.60 5.01
C LYS A 39 3.67 -23.21 5.99
N SER A 40 4.96 -22.99 5.79
CA SER A 40 6.02 -23.44 6.68
C SER A 40 6.38 -22.41 7.76
N ALA A 41 5.82 -21.20 7.70
CA ALA A 41 6.09 -20.16 8.67
C ALA A 41 5.51 -20.52 10.05
N GLU A 42 6.40 -20.67 11.04
CA GLU A 42 6.01 -20.93 12.44
C GLU A 42 5.38 -19.70 13.10
N ALA A 43 5.72 -18.50 12.62
CA ALA A 43 5.21 -17.22 13.09
C ALA A 43 5.14 -16.20 11.94
N ALA A 44 4.29 -15.19 12.11
CA ALA A 44 4.23 -14.09 11.16
C ALA A 44 5.51 -13.24 11.21
N THR A 45 6.03 -12.88 10.04
CA THR A 45 7.14 -11.94 9.90
C THR A 45 6.69 -10.68 9.17
N TYR A 46 7.33 -9.56 9.51
CA TYR A 46 6.97 -8.24 9.02
C TYR A 46 8.23 -7.55 8.52
N THR A 47 8.25 -7.23 7.23
CA THR A 47 9.35 -6.48 6.62
C THR A 47 8.86 -5.10 6.23
N VAL A 48 9.57 -4.06 6.65
CA VAL A 48 9.26 -2.68 6.31
C VAL A 48 10.33 -2.15 5.36
N THR A 49 9.91 -1.69 4.20
CA THR A 49 10.76 -1.03 3.20
C THR A 49 10.17 0.32 2.82
N GLN A 50 10.90 1.13 2.05
CA GLN A 50 10.34 2.34 1.48
C GLN A 50 9.32 1.98 0.40
N ALA A 51 8.17 2.67 0.39
CA ALA A 51 7.17 2.55 -0.65
C ALA A 51 7.67 3.10 -1.98
N GLU A 52 7.23 2.46 -3.06
CA GLU A 52 7.61 2.83 -4.42
C GLU A 52 6.77 3.98 -4.98
N GLY A 53 7.24 4.54 -6.10
CA GLY A 53 6.57 5.63 -6.79
C GLY A 53 6.91 7.00 -6.22
N THR A 54 5.95 7.91 -6.32
CA THR A 54 6.11 9.31 -5.88
C THR A 54 5.00 9.68 -4.92
N LYS A 55 5.29 10.60 -4.00
CA LYS A 55 4.30 11.13 -3.06
C LYS A 55 3.19 11.90 -3.79
N CYS A 56 1.96 11.41 -3.72
CA CYS A 56 0.75 12.12 -4.14
C CYS A 56 0.50 13.35 -3.26
N THR A 57 0.24 14.51 -3.87
CA THR A 57 0.06 15.78 -3.14
C THR A 57 -1.28 15.85 -2.38
N ARG A 58 -2.31 15.09 -2.79
CA ARG A 58 -3.65 15.06 -2.17
C ARG A 58 -3.75 14.10 -0.98
N CYS A 59 -3.37 12.83 -1.15
CA CYS A 59 -3.51 11.81 -0.10
C CYS A 59 -2.21 11.53 0.68
N TRP A 60 -1.09 12.11 0.24
CA TRP A 60 0.24 11.93 0.82
C TRP A 60 0.80 10.51 0.82
N ARG A 61 0.13 9.57 0.14
CA ARG A 61 0.65 8.23 -0.12
C ARG A 61 1.67 8.25 -1.26
N TRP A 62 2.60 7.32 -1.19
CA TRP A 62 3.53 7.01 -2.25
C TRP A 62 2.86 6.00 -3.18
N GLU A 63 2.62 6.43 -4.40
CA GLU A 63 1.86 5.65 -5.38
C GLU A 63 2.63 5.68 -6.70
N THR A 64 2.65 4.56 -7.41
CA THR A 64 3.33 4.45 -8.71
C THR A 64 2.55 5.13 -9.84
N SER A 65 1.27 5.40 -9.62
CA SER A 65 0.39 6.04 -10.61
C SER A 65 0.39 7.58 -10.59
N VAL A 66 1.22 8.20 -9.74
CA VAL A 66 1.41 9.65 -9.79
C VAL A 66 2.12 10.00 -11.10
N GLY A 67 1.50 10.86 -11.90
CA GLY A 67 2.01 11.25 -13.22
C GLY A 67 1.35 10.53 -14.40
N ASP A 68 0.48 9.53 -14.16
CA ASP A 68 -0.21 8.80 -15.23
C ASP A 68 -1.32 9.62 -15.92
N HIS A 69 -1.83 10.67 -15.25
CA HIS A 69 -2.95 11.49 -15.73
C HIS A 69 -2.49 12.91 -16.05
N ASN A 70 -2.57 13.31 -17.32
CA ASN A 70 -2.04 14.60 -17.80
C ASN A 70 -2.70 15.82 -17.15
N ASP A 71 -4.02 15.77 -16.91
CA ASP A 71 -4.76 16.87 -16.28
C ASP A 71 -4.51 16.96 -14.76
N HIS A 72 -3.95 15.88 -14.19
CA HIS A 72 -3.76 15.70 -12.76
C HIS A 72 -2.38 15.05 -12.45
N PRO A 73 -1.25 15.65 -12.86
CA PRO A 73 0.06 14.99 -12.88
C PRO A 73 0.68 14.77 -11.49
N GLU A 74 0.21 15.48 -10.46
CA GLU A 74 0.77 15.41 -9.10
C GLU A 74 -0.03 14.51 -8.14
N ILE A 75 -1.09 13.87 -8.61
CA ILE A 75 -1.96 13.01 -7.80
C ILE A 75 -2.07 11.60 -8.39
N CYS A 76 -2.35 10.61 -7.54
CA CYS A 76 -2.51 9.23 -7.96
C CYS A 76 -3.89 8.96 -8.55
N SER A 77 -4.06 7.83 -9.26
CA SER A 77 -5.32 7.46 -9.92
C SER A 77 -6.54 7.47 -8.97
N ARG A 78 -6.39 6.97 -7.74
CA ARG A 78 -7.47 7.02 -6.72
C ARG A 78 -7.91 8.46 -6.39
N CYS A 79 -6.96 9.39 -6.41
CA CYS A 79 -7.26 10.80 -6.16
C CYS A 79 -7.84 11.49 -7.39
N VAL A 80 -7.56 11.02 -8.60
CA VAL A 80 -8.19 11.49 -9.84
C VAL A 80 -9.67 11.10 -9.84
N GLU A 81 -9.98 9.83 -9.62
CA GLU A 81 -11.36 9.30 -9.54
C GLU A 81 -12.25 10.05 -8.54
N ALA A 82 -11.66 10.69 -7.53
CA ALA A 82 -12.37 11.41 -6.48
C ALA A 82 -12.37 12.94 -6.64
N VAL A 83 -11.79 13.50 -7.71
CA VAL A 83 -11.94 14.93 -8.06
C VAL A 83 -12.71 15.15 -9.37
N GLU A 84 -12.82 14.13 -10.20
CA GLU A 84 -13.64 14.12 -11.41
C GLU A 84 -15.12 13.80 -11.10
#